data_AF-A0A8T5UFK5-F1
#
_entry.id   AF-A0A8T5UFK5-F1
#
_cell.length_a   1.000
_cell.length_b   1.000
_cell.length_c   1.000
_cell.angle_alpha   90.00
_cell.angle_beta   90.00
_cell.angle_gamma   90.00
#
_symmetry.space_group_name_H-M   'P 1'
#
loop_
_entity.id
_entity.type
_entity.pdbx_description
1 polymer ?
#
loop_
_entity_poly.entity_id
_entity_poly.type
_entity_poly.pdbx_seq_one_letter_code
_entity_poly.pdbx_strand_id
1 'polypeptide(L)'
;MFLKDNSIAKKAVKVEKRVITIQDFLRTNVRYKDLSLEKGISFPKRSSSNAQNVIPMIQIAKSEEAQSISEIFKLVYRNSYPYKELESEQEIRKMIEDPDYNWLVFKINGENVIG
;
A
#
# COMPACT_ATOMS: atom_id res chain seq x y z
N MET A 1 -0.44 -45.62 -54.06
CA MET A 1 -0.79 -46.32 -52.81
C MET A 1 0.51 -46.47 -52.03
N PHE A 2 0.81 -45.77 -50.94
CA PHE A 2 0.02 -45.25 -49.84
C PHE A 2 0.57 -43.88 -49.40
N LEU A 3 -0.34 -42.97 -49.06
CA LEU A 3 -0.08 -41.74 -48.32
C LEU A 3 0.34 -42.12 -46.89
N LYS A 4 1.42 -41.51 -46.38
CA LYS A 4 1.66 -41.42 -44.93
C LYS A 4 1.52 -39.96 -44.54
N ASP A 5 0.32 -39.61 -44.13
CA ASP A 5 0.01 -38.41 -43.39
C ASP A 5 0.80 -38.41 -42.09
N ASN A 6 1.92 -37.69 -42.06
CA ASN A 6 2.52 -37.27 -40.80
C ASN A 6 1.78 -36.02 -40.34
N SER A 7 0.56 -36.22 -39.84
CA SER A 7 -0.12 -35.23 -39.02
C SER A 7 0.71 -35.02 -37.75
N ILE A 8 1.60 -34.03 -37.78
CA ILE A 8 2.22 -33.49 -36.57
C ILE A 8 1.11 -32.75 -35.84
N ALA A 9 0.31 -33.51 -35.07
CA ALA A 9 -0.64 -32.97 -34.13
C ALA A 9 0.16 -32.12 -33.16
N LYS A 10 0.06 -30.79 -33.30
CA LYS A 10 0.48 -29.82 -32.30
C LYS A 10 -0.26 -30.19 -31.01
N LYS A 11 0.37 -31.02 -30.17
CA LYS A 11 -0.02 -31.17 -28.78
C LYS A 11 0.22 -29.81 -28.15
N ALA A 12 -0.82 -29.00 -28.08
CA ALA A 12 -0.84 -27.80 -27.28
C ALA A 12 -0.50 -28.25 -25.85
N VAL A 13 0.75 -28.06 -25.44
CA VAL A 13 1.14 -28.16 -24.03
C VAL A 13 0.36 -27.04 -23.37
N LYS A 14 -0.79 -27.38 -22.80
CA LYS A 14 -1.58 -26.50 -21.97
C LYS A 14 -0.74 -26.27 -20.73
N VAL A 15 0.12 -25.25 -20.76
CA VAL A 15 0.90 -24.81 -19.61
C VAL A 15 -0.13 -24.36 -18.58
N GLU A 16 -0.44 -25.25 -17.65
CA GLU A 16 -1.29 -24.94 -16.53
C GLU A 16 -0.58 -23.86 -15.73
N LYS A 17 -1.09 -22.61 -15.82
CA LYS A 17 -0.52 -21.51 -15.07
C LYS A 17 -0.73 -21.82 -13.60
N ARG A 18 0.35 -22.21 -12.92
CA ARG A 18 0.37 -22.44 -11.48
C ARG A 18 -0.12 -21.16 -10.80
N VAL A 19 -1.27 -21.24 -10.13
CA VAL A 19 -1.78 -20.13 -9.33
C VAL A 19 -0.86 -20.00 -8.12
N ILE A 20 -0.16 -18.88 -8.02
CA ILE A 20 0.67 -18.55 -6.87
C ILE A 20 -0.25 -17.90 -5.84
N THR A 21 -0.38 -18.53 -4.66
CA THR A 21 -1.16 -17.96 -3.56
C THR A 21 -0.32 -16.99 -2.72
N ILE A 22 -0.97 -16.16 -1.91
CA ILE A 22 -0.29 -15.34 -0.90
C ILE A 22 0.54 -16.22 0.05
N GLN A 23 0.05 -17.42 0.39
CA GLN A 23 0.79 -18.35 1.25
C GLN A 23 2.08 -18.85 0.57
N ASP A 24 2.04 -19.12 -0.73
CA ASP A 24 3.24 -19.49 -1.50
C ASP A 24 4.25 -18.33 -1.57
N PHE A 25 3.76 -17.10 -1.72
CA PHE A 25 4.59 -15.91 -1.65
C PHE A 25 5.26 -15.75 -0.27
N LEU A 26 4.49 -15.89 0.82
CA LEU A 26 4.98 -15.73 2.19
C LEU A 26 5.94 -16.85 2.63
N ARG A 27 5.81 -18.06 2.08
CA ARG A 27 6.81 -19.14 2.27
C ARG A 27 8.19 -18.73 1.76
N THR A 28 8.24 -18.06 0.62
CA THR A 28 9.49 -17.58 0.00
C THR A 28 9.97 -16.28 0.64
N ASN A 29 9.06 -15.40 1.05
CA ASN A 29 9.36 -14.06 1.55
C ASN A 29 9.01 -13.92 3.03
N VAL A 30 9.69 -14.71 3.88
CA VAL A 30 9.41 -14.81 5.32
C VAL A 30 9.41 -13.45 6.03
N ARG A 31 10.23 -12.49 5.57
CA ARG A 31 10.32 -11.13 6.11
C ARG A 31 9.00 -10.35 6.12
N TYR A 32 8.00 -10.79 5.35
CA TYR A 32 6.71 -10.12 5.25
C TYR A 32 5.60 -10.81 6.06
N LYS A 33 5.88 -11.91 6.76
CA LYS A 33 4.86 -12.65 7.52
C LYS A 33 4.32 -11.88 8.72
N ASP A 34 5.18 -11.10 9.37
CA ASP A 34 4.87 -10.42 10.64
C ASP A 34 4.71 -8.91 10.47
N LEU A 35 4.32 -8.47 9.27
CA LEU A 35 4.02 -7.06 9.01
C LEU A 35 2.81 -6.61 9.83
N SER A 36 2.94 -5.48 10.52
CA SER A 36 1.91 -4.91 11.36
C SER A 36 1.75 -3.43 11.04
N LEU A 37 0.57 -3.05 10.55
CA LEU A 37 0.26 -1.65 10.25
C LEU A 37 0.20 -0.79 11.52
N GLU A 38 -0.16 -1.38 12.67
CA GLU A 38 -0.12 -0.73 13.99
C GLU A 38 1.29 -0.27 14.38
N LYS A 39 2.30 -1.05 14.00
CA LYS A 39 3.72 -0.73 14.27
C LYS A 39 4.36 0.12 13.17
N GLY A 40 3.64 0.32 12.06
CA GLY A 40 4.17 0.91 10.85
C GLY A 40 5.08 -0.03 10.05
N ILE A 41 5.02 0.09 8.73
CA ILE A 41 5.82 -0.67 7.79
C ILE A 41 6.70 0.30 7.01
N SER A 42 8.02 0.22 7.21
CA SER A 42 9.00 1.04 6.51
C SER A 42 9.40 0.43 5.17
N PHE A 43 9.53 1.27 4.15
CA PHE A 43 10.03 0.90 2.82
C PHE A 43 11.34 1.65 2.54
N PRO A 44 12.47 1.26 3.18
CA PRO A 44 13.73 1.96 3.00
C PRO A 44 14.14 1.90 1.53
N LYS A 45 14.19 3.06 0.87
CA LYS A 45 14.74 3.17 -0.47
C LYS A 45 16.26 3.14 -0.35
N ARG A 46 16.90 2.12 -0.92
CA ARG A 46 18.36 2.12 -1.09
C ARG A 46 18.70 3.17 -2.15
N SER A 47 18.96 4.40 -1.74
CA SER A 47 19.51 5.41 -2.65
C SER A 47 20.99 5.08 -2.90
N SER A 48 21.39 4.99 -4.17
CA SER A 48 22.79 4.77 -4.58
C SER A 48 23.62 6.05 -4.56
N SER A 49 22.99 7.22 -4.36
CA SER A 49 23.63 8.53 -4.33
C SER A 49 23.35 9.21 -2.99
N ASN A 50 24.25 10.12 -2.59
CA ASN A 50 24.26 10.93 -1.35
C ASN A 50 22.98 11.78 -1.08
N ALA A 51 21.86 11.48 -1.72
CA ALA A 51 20.57 12.05 -1.40
C ALA A 51 20.13 11.59 0.00
N GLN A 52 19.61 12.54 0.79
CA GLN A 52 19.02 12.34 2.11
C GLN A 52 18.24 11.02 2.16
N ASN A 53 18.56 10.14 3.11
CA ASN A 53 17.85 8.87 3.29
C ASN A 53 16.40 9.15 3.72
N VAL A 54 15.48 9.22 2.76
CA VAL A 54 14.04 9.27 3.01
C VAL A 54 13.58 7.84 3.28
N ILE A 55 13.06 7.60 4.48
CA ILE A 55 12.47 6.30 4.87
C ILE A 55 10.95 6.48 4.87
N PRO A 56 10.27 6.16 3.75
CA PRO A 56 8.81 6.17 3.74
C PRO A 56 8.27 5.03 4.59
N MET A 57 7.13 5.26 5.23
CA MET A 57 6.43 4.32 6.09
C MET A 57 4.92 4.41 5.83
N ILE A 58 4.21 3.29 5.97
CA ILE A 58 2.74 3.27 6.05
C ILE A 58 2.31 2.72 7.42
N GLN A 59 1.33 3.32 8.06
CA GLN A 59 0.81 2.88 9.36
C GLN A 59 -0.69 3.21 9.49
N ILE A 60 -1.34 2.62 10.51
CA ILE A 60 -2.66 3.08 10.96
C ILE A 60 -2.52 4.52 11.49
N ALA A 61 -3.48 5.38 11.11
CA ALA A 61 -3.53 6.76 11.58
C ALA A 61 -3.83 6.82 13.08
N LYS A 62 -3.23 7.79 13.76
CA LYS A 62 -3.51 8.04 15.18
C LYS A 62 -4.25 9.37 15.36
N SER A 63 -5.03 9.49 16.44
CA SER A 63 -5.83 10.69 16.72
C SER A 63 -5.01 11.99 16.79
N GLU A 64 -3.73 11.90 17.14
CA GLU A 64 -2.80 13.03 17.18
C GLU A 64 -2.42 13.54 15.77
N GLU A 65 -2.61 12.71 14.74
CA GLU A 65 -2.26 13.01 13.35
C GLU A 65 -3.41 13.70 12.59
N ALA A 66 -4.58 13.80 13.22
CA ALA A 66 -5.78 14.39 12.62
C ALA A 66 -5.56 15.81 12.09
N GLN A 67 -4.72 16.61 12.78
CA GLN A 67 -4.39 17.97 12.34
C GLN A 67 -3.61 17.94 11.03
N SER A 68 -2.54 17.14 10.95
CA SER A 68 -1.71 17.02 9.74
C SER A 68 -2.54 16.52 8.55
N ILE A 69 -3.43 15.55 8.77
CA ILE A 69 -4.34 15.03 7.74
C ILE A 69 -5.26 16.14 7.23
N SER A 70 -5.89 16.90 8.14
CA SER A 70 -6.77 18.02 7.79
C SER A 70 -6.06 19.10 6.96
N GLU A 71 -4.83 19.44 7.35
CA GLU A 71 -4.00 20.40 6.63
C GLU A 71 -3.66 19.92 5.22
N ILE A 72 -3.39 18.62 5.03
CA ILE A 72 -3.17 18.04 3.70
C ILE A 72 -4.42 18.21 2.82
N PHE A 73 -5.63 17.92 3.33
CA PHE A 73 -6.85 18.14 2.57
C PHE A 73 -7.02 19.61 2.16
N LYS A 74 -6.83 20.55 3.09
CA LYS A 74 -6.90 21.99 2.81
C LYS A 74 -5.89 22.41 1.76
N LEU A 75 -4.66 21.91 1.84
CA LEU A 75 -3.57 22.26 0.92
C LEU A 75 -3.82 21.71 -0.48
N VAL A 76 -4.13 20.42 -0.60
CA VAL A 76 -4.32 19.73 -1.88
C VAL A 76 -5.51 20.30 -2.63
N TYR A 77 -6.60 20.54 -1.93
CA TYR A 77 -7.84 21.01 -2.54
C TYR A 77 -8.02 22.53 -2.45
N ARG A 78 -7.12 23.28 -1.81
CA ARG A 78 -7.21 24.74 -1.68
C ARG A 78 -8.58 25.22 -1.17
N ASN A 79 -9.10 24.55 -0.15
CA ASN A 79 -10.45 24.76 0.41
C ASN A 79 -11.61 24.52 -0.57
N SER A 80 -11.39 23.82 -1.68
CA SER A 80 -12.44 23.44 -2.64
C SER A 80 -12.97 22.01 -2.42
N TYR A 81 -12.50 21.32 -1.38
CA TYR A 81 -12.93 19.95 -1.14
C TYR A 81 -14.42 19.92 -0.74
N PRO A 82 -15.24 19.04 -1.36
CA PRO A 82 -16.68 19.03 -1.15
C PRO A 82 -17.08 18.54 0.26
N TYR A 83 -16.29 17.66 0.87
CA TYR A 83 -16.56 17.14 2.22
C TYR A 83 -15.77 17.94 3.26
N LYS A 84 -16.41 18.99 3.80
CA LYS A 84 -15.78 19.94 4.73
C LYS A 84 -15.39 19.31 6.07
N GLU A 85 -15.96 18.16 6.39
CA GLU A 85 -15.57 17.33 7.52
C GLU A 85 -14.08 16.93 7.43
N LEU A 86 -13.57 16.65 6.23
CA LEU A 86 -12.15 16.29 6.05
C LEU A 86 -11.21 17.51 6.12
N GLU A 87 -11.76 18.73 6.16
CA GLU A 87 -11.01 19.96 6.48
C GLU A 87 -11.08 20.28 7.99
N SER A 88 -11.73 19.45 8.81
CA SER A 88 -11.82 19.63 10.26
C SER A 88 -10.98 18.59 11.00
N GLU A 89 -10.03 19.05 11.81
CA GLU A 89 -9.25 18.19 12.72
C GLU A 89 -10.18 17.39 13.64
N GLN A 90 -11.24 18.01 14.16
CA GLN A 90 -12.14 17.37 15.11
C GLN A 90 -12.95 16.23 14.46
N GLU A 91 -13.41 16.41 13.23
CA GLU A 91 -14.17 15.38 12.51
C GLU A 91 -13.25 14.25 12.07
N ILE A 92 -12.05 14.56 11.57
CA ILE A 92 -11.05 13.53 11.27
C ILE A 92 -10.70 12.71 12.51
N ARG A 93 -10.48 13.37 13.67
CA ARG A 93 -10.20 12.65 14.93
C ARG A 93 -11.32 11.67 15.28
N LYS A 94 -12.58 12.10 15.19
CA LYS A 94 -13.73 11.20 15.42
C LYS A 94 -13.71 10.02 14.45
N MET A 95 -13.44 10.26 13.17
CA MET A 95 -13.35 9.19 12.16
C MET A 95 -12.16 8.25 12.38
N ILE A 96 -11.05 8.72 12.95
CA ILE A 96 -9.92 7.85 13.30
C ILE A 96 -10.26 6.96 14.50
N GLU A 97 -11.00 7.49 15.48
CA GLU A 97 -11.38 6.77 16.70
C GLU A 97 -12.57 5.82 16.49
N ASP A 98 -13.31 6.00 15.39
CA ASP A 98 -14.45 5.17 15.03
C ASP A 98 -13.98 3.83 14.43
N PRO A 99 -14.35 2.67 15.02
CA PRO A 99 -13.92 1.36 14.57
C PRO A 99 -14.45 0.96 13.18
N ASP A 100 -15.48 1.64 12.66
CA ASP A 100 -16.00 1.39 11.31
C ASP A 100 -15.09 1.97 10.21
N TYR A 101 -14.11 2.80 10.59
CA TYR A 101 -13.16 3.41 9.67
C TYR A 101 -11.75 2.90 9.90
N ASN A 102 -11.02 2.71 8.80
CA ASN A 102 -9.60 2.36 8.83
C ASN A 102 -8.82 3.41 8.05
N TRP A 103 -8.14 4.28 8.78
CA TRP A 103 -7.32 5.34 8.21
C TRP A 103 -5.86 4.87 8.14
N LEU A 104 -5.27 4.99 6.95
CA LEU A 104 -3.84 4.75 6.74
C LEU A 104 -3.17 6.07 6.44
N VAL A 105 -2.00 6.28 7.05
CA VAL A 105 -1.14 7.43 6.77
C VAL A 105 0.18 6.98 6.21
N PHE A 106 0.69 7.77 5.28
CA PHE A 106 2.04 7.70 4.77
C PHE A 106 2.90 8.71 5.49
N LYS A 107 4.04 8.25 6.01
CA LYS A 107 5.00 9.07 6.74
C LYS A 107 6.38 9.06 6.10
N ILE A 108 7.11 10.15 6.28
CA ILE A 108 8.56 10.20 6.04
C ILE A 108 9.28 10.20 7.39
N ASN A 109 10.27 9.30 7.52
CA ASN A 109 11.15 9.16 8.68
C ASN A 109 10.39 8.89 10.00
N GLY A 110 9.15 8.40 9.92
CA GLY A 110 8.29 8.08 11.07
C GLY A 110 7.59 9.28 11.72
N GLU A 111 7.87 10.49 11.26
CA GLU A 111 7.40 11.72 11.92
C GLU A 111 6.33 12.42 11.08
N ASN A 112 6.67 12.79 9.85
CA ASN A 112 5.85 13.69 9.05
C ASN A 112 4.84 12.92 8.21
N VAL A 113 3.54 13.11 8.48
CA VAL A 113 2.46 12.64 7.61
C VAL A 113 2.47 13.43 6.31
N ILE A 114 2.44 12.72 5.18
CA ILE A 114 2.53 13.29 3.83
C ILE A 114 1.37 12.90 2.91
N GLY A 115 0.51 11.96 3.35
CA GLY A 115 -0.65 11.49 2.61
C GLY A 115 -1.31 10.29 3.25
#